data_AF-A0A2V7URE0-F1
#
_entry.id   AF-A0A2V7URE0-F1
#
_cell.length_a   1.000
_cell.length_b   1.000
_cell.length_c   1.000
_cell.angle_alpha   90.00
_cell.angle_beta   90.00
_cell.angle_gamma   90.00
#
_symmetry.space_group_name_H-M   'P 1'
#
loop_
_entity.id
_entity.type
_entity.pdbx_description
1 polymer ?
#
loop_
_entity_poly.entity_id
_entity_poly.type
_entity_poly.pdbx_seq_one_letter_code
_entity_poly.pdbx_strand_id
1 'polypeptide(L)'
;MRGAIGALLLSAVLGAAPAAGGRVIAVAPVGDVPAEAVSRLVPVLRRTLAAEVVIGPALPLPASSYDAGRRQYRSTALLDALARARRPGWDRLLGVADVDLFVPELNFVFGEADPDRGVAVFSLHRLRAEGAGPAGDELFARRAATEAVHELGHSYGLGHCRDPHCVMWFSNTLAESDRKGTSFCAAHAAELQRLMGYLR
;
A
#
# COMPACT_ATOMS: atom_id res chain seq x y z
N MET A 1 -45.88 -27.31 -11.39
CA MET A 1 -45.17 -26.42 -10.43
C MET A 1 -43.73 -26.31 -10.90
N ARG A 2 -43.37 -25.19 -11.53
CA ARG A 2 -42.03 -24.95 -12.11
C ARG A 2 -41.17 -24.22 -11.07
N GLY A 3 -40.08 -24.84 -10.63
CA GLY A 3 -39.09 -24.19 -9.76
C GLY A 3 -38.16 -23.33 -10.61
N ALA A 4 -38.10 -22.03 -10.32
CA ALA A 4 -37.14 -21.11 -10.91
C ALA A 4 -35.90 -21.03 -10.01
N ILE A 5 -34.76 -21.42 -10.58
CA ILE A 5 -33.43 -21.27 -10.00
C ILE A 5 -33.06 -19.78 -10.11
N GLY A 6 -32.96 -19.08 -8.98
CA GLY A 6 -32.49 -17.70 -8.92
C GLY A 6 -30.98 -17.65 -9.10
N ALA A 7 -30.52 -17.26 -10.28
CA ALA A 7 -29.11 -16.99 -10.54
C ALA A 7 -28.71 -15.65 -9.90
N LEU A 8 -27.72 -15.70 -9.01
CA LEU A 8 -27.03 -14.53 -8.47
C LEU A 8 -26.29 -13.82 -9.62
N LEU A 9 -26.72 -12.59 -9.96
CA LEU A 9 -25.95 -11.72 -10.83
C LEU A 9 -24.84 -11.04 -10.01
N LEU A 10 -23.62 -11.59 -10.07
CA LEU A 10 -22.41 -10.84 -9.72
C LEU A 10 -22.26 -9.71 -10.75
N SER A 11 -22.67 -8.49 -10.40
CA SER A 11 -22.29 -7.31 -11.16
C SER A 11 -20.80 -7.07 -10.97
N ALA A 12 -20.00 -7.58 -11.91
CA ALA A 12 -18.64 -7.13 -12.11
C ALA A 12 -18.69 -5.65 -12.48
N VAL A 13 -18.23 -4.78 -11.59
CA VAL A 13 -17.96 -3.38 -11.92
C VAL A 13 -16.76 -3.39 -12.86
N LEU A 14 -17.05 -3.43 -14.16
CA LEU A 14 -16.06 -3.21 -15.22
C LEU A 14 -15.58 -1.76 -15.09
N GLY A 15 -14.40 -1.59 -14.48
CA GLY A 15 -13.67 -0.33 -14.51
C GLY A 15 -13.39 0.07 -15.96
N ALA A 16 -13.56 1.35 -16.26
CA ALA A 16 -13.26 1.92 -17.57
C ALA A 16 -11.82 1.58 -17.99
N ALA A 17 -11.61 1.29 -19.28
CA ALA A 17 -10.29 1.02 -19.82
C ALA A 17 -9.35 2.22 -19.60
N PRO A 18 -8.07 2.00 -19.25
CA PRO A 18 -7.10 3.07 -19.11
C PRO A 18 -7.02 3.94 -20.35
N ALA A 19 -6.86 5.25 -20.13
CA ALA A 19 -6.34 6.13 -21.17
C ALA A 19 -4.97 5.60 -21.62
N ALA A 20 -4.80 5.45 -22.94
CA ALA A 20 -3.58 4.92 -23.54
C ALA A 20 -2.35 5.66 -23.00
N GLY A 21 -1.48 4.95 -22.26
CA GLY A 21 -0.22 5.47 -21.70
C GLY A 21 -0.19 5.73 -20.19
N GLY A 22 -1.26 5.43 -19.43
CA GLY A 22 -1.28 5.56 -17.97
C GLY A 22 -0.49 4.47 -17.23
N ARG A 23 0.22 4.82 -16.14
CA ARG A 23 0.89 3.84 -15.27
C ARG A 23 -0.14 3.14 -14.39
N VAL A 24 0.00 1.83 -14.26
CA VAL A 24 -0.88 1.00 -13.42
C VAL A 24 -0.17 0.64 -12.13
N ILE A 25 -0.70 1.11 -10.99
CA ILE A 25 -0.30 0.68 -9.65
C ILE A 25 -1.29 -0.39 -9.20
N ALA A 26 -0.79 -1.61 -8.97
CA ALA A 26 -1.59 -2.66 -8.37
C ALA A 26 -1.50 -2.60 -6.84
N VAL A 27 -2.61 -2.84 -6.16
CA VAL A 27 -2.68 -2.98 -4.71
C VAL A 27 -3.20 -4.37 -4.38
N ALA A 28 -2.45 -5.16 -3.62
CA ALA A 28 -2.81 -6.52 -3.27
C ALA A 28 -2.89 -6.70 -1.75
N PRO A 29 -3.97 -7.31 -1.22
CA PRO A 29 -3.98 -7.76 0.17
C PRO A 29 -3.00 -8.93 0.37
N VAL A 30 -2.30 -8.94 1.49
CA VAL A 30 -1.32 -9.96 1.89
C VAL A 30 -1.71 -10.46 3.28
N GLY A 31 -2.25 -11.68 3.36
CA GLY A 31 -2.92 -12.17 4.57
C GLY A 31 -4.41 -11.87 4.59
N ASP A 32 -4.99 -11.72 5.79
CA ASP A 32 -6.43 -11.64 6.02
C ASP A 32 -6.92 -10.18 6.09
N VAL A 33 -6.57 -9.41 5.06
CA VAL A 33 -6.88 -7.97 5.00
C VAL A 33 -8.33 -7.72 4.60
N PRO A 34 -9.11 -6.91 5.35
CA PRO A 34 -10.45 -6.51 4.95
C PRO A 34 -10.46 -5.79 3.60
N ALA A 35 -11.37 -6.19 2.70
CA ALA A 35 -11.48 -5.60 1.36
C ALA A 35 -11.73 -4.08 1.39
N GLU A 36 -12.44 -3.59 2.41
CA GLU A 36 -12.68 -2.16 2.61
C GLU A 36 -11.39 -1.38 2.89
N ALA A 37 -10.47 -1.95 3.66
CA ALA A 37 -9.19 -1.30 3.96
C ALA A 37 -8.39 -1.05 2.67
N VAL A 38 -8.42 -1.99 1.72
CA VAL A 38 -7.78 -1.85 0.41
C VAL A 38 -8.54 -0.86 -0.49
N SER A 39 -9.87 -0.98 -0.56
CA SER A 39 -10.68 -0.16 -1.47
C SER A 39 -10.63 1.34 -1.11
N ARG A 40 -10.52 1.68 0.17
CA ARG A 40 -10.37 3.07 0.66
C ARG A 40 -9.06 3.73 0.20
N LEU A 41 -8.01 2.97 -0.10
CA LEU A 41 -6.74 3.50 -0.60
C LEU A 41 -6.83 3.98 -2.05
N VAL A 42 -7.58 3.26 -2.88
CA VAL A 42 -7.67 3.47 -4.34
C VAL A 42 -7.91 4.94 -4.73
N PRO A 43 -8.95 5.64 -4.23
CA PRO A 43 -9.19 7.03 -4.64
C PRO A 43 -8.09 7.98 -4.18
N VAL A 44 -7.44 7.72 -3.05
CA VAL A 44 -6.32 8.54 -2.57
C VAL A 44 -5.10 8.35 -3.46
N LEU A 45 -4.71 7.09 -3.72
CA LEU A 45 -3.56 6.76 -4.55
C LEU A 45 -3.71 7.29 -5.99
N ARG A 46 -4.90 7.16 -6.59
CA ARG A 46 -5.19 7.71 -7.93
C ARG A 46 -4.94 9.21 -8.00
N ARG A 47 -5.43 9.97 -7.01
CA ARG A 47 -5.27 11.43 -6.97
C ARG A 47 -3.83 11.84 -6.68
N THR A 48 -3.21 11.22 -5.67
CA THR A 48 -1.88 11.60 -5.20
C THR A 48 -0.78 11.29 -6.21
N LEU A 49 -0.87 10.13 -6.89
CA LEU A 49 0.18 9.66 -7.81
C LEU A 49 -0.16 9.88 -9.28
N ALA A 50 -1.35 10.42 -9.59
CA ALA A 50 -1.84 10.62 -10.95
C ALA A 50 -1.69 9.36 -11.83
N ALA A 51 -2.03 8.20 -11.24
CA ALA A 51 -1.87 6.87 -11.84
C ALA A 51 -3.19 6.10 -11.83
N GLU A 52 -3.32 5.14 -12.73
CA GLU A 52 -4.37 4.14 -12.60
C GLU A 52 -4.05 3.24 -11.40
N VAL A 53 -5.08 2.88 -10.64
CA VAL A 53 -4.94 1.97 -9.50
C VAL A 53 -5.92 0.83 -9.68
N VAL A 54 -5.41 -0.39 -9.59
CA VAL A 54 -6.18 -1.64 -9.68
C VAL A 54 -5.98 -2.46 -8.42
N ILE A 55 -7.01 -3.21 -8.02
CA ILE A 55 -6.88 -4.17 -6.91
C ILE A 55 -6.46 -5.51 -7.51
N GLY A 56 -5.29 -5.99 -7.11
CA GLY A 56 -4.74 -7.29 -7.49
C GLY A 56 -5.32 -8.44 -6.67
N PRO A 57 -4.99 -9.69 -7.02
CA PRO A 57 -5.38 -10.85 -6.23
C PRO A 57 -4.73 -10.81 -4.85
N ALA A 58 -5.37 -11.44 -3.86
CA ALA A 58 -4.78 -11.64 -2.55
C ALA A 58 -3.55 -12.57 -2.62
N LEU A 59 -2.54 -12.29 -1.80
CA LEU A 59 -1.39 -13.16 -1.61
C LEU A 59 -1.43 -13.79 -0.21
N PRO A 60 -1.07 -15.07 -0.07
CA PRO A 60 -0.87 -15.66 1.24
C PRO A 60 0.41 -15.10 1.89
N LEU A 61 0.45 -15.11 3.23
CA LEU A 61 1.67 -14.83 3.97
C LEU A 61 2.68 -15.97 3.76
N PRO A 62 3.93 -15.68 3.34
CA PRO A 62 4.95 -16.73 3.23
C PRO A 62 5.25 -17.34 4.59
N ALA A 63 5.13 -18.66 4.74
CA ALA A 63 5.39 -19.33 6.02
C ALA A 63 6.82 -19.04 6.57
N SER A 64 7.80 -18.89 5.67
CA SER A 64 9.19 -18.56 6.00
C SER A 64 9.40 -17.14 6.53
N SER A 65 8.39 -16.27 6.44
CA SER A 65 8.49 -14.89 6.90
C SER A 65 8.14 -14.73 8.38
N TYR A 66 7.47 -15.70 9.01
CA TYR A 66 7.08 -15.61 10.41
C TYR A 66 8.24 -15.92 11.36
N ASP A 67 8.48 -15.03 12.30
CA ASP A 67 9.39 -15.23 13.42
C ASP A 67 8.58 -15.48 14.70
N ALA A 68 8.68 -16.70 15.25
CA ALA A 68 7.92 -17.09 16.43
C ALA A 68 8.36 -16.39 17.72
N GLY A 69 9.63 -16.00 17.82
CA GLY A 69 10.16 -15.29 18.99
C GLY A 69 9.64 -13.85 19.06
N ARG A 70 9.47 -13.22 17.90
CA ARG A 70 8.93 -11.87 17.76
C ARG A 70 7.41 -11.83 17.64
N ARG A 71 6.81 -12.91 17.13
CA ARG A 71 5.41 -12.96 16.67
C ARG A 71 5.15 -11.92 15.57
N GLN A 72 6.13 -11.73 14.69
CA GLN A 72 6.13 -10.76 13.60
C GLN A 72 6.53 -11.42 12.28
N TYR A 73 6.29 -10.72 11.17
CA TYR A 73 6.59 -11.18 9.82
C TYR A 73 7.70 -10.32 9.20
N ARG A 74 8.68 -10.96 8.57
CA ARG A 74 9.78 -10.27 7.90
C ARG A 74 9.28 -9.59 6.63
N SER A 75 9.27 -8.26 6.59
CA SER A 75 8.76 -7.48 5.45
C SER A 75 9.51 -7.80 4.15
N THR A 76 10.82 -8.01 4.21
CA THR A 76 11.64 -8.37 3.03
C THR A 76 11.17 -9.67 2.37
N ALA A 77 10.72 -10.66 3.15
CA ALA A 77 10.19 -11.91 2.60
C ALA A 77 8.80 -11.73 1.93
N LEU A 78 8.02 -10.75 2.39
CA LEU A 78 6.77 -10.35 1.72
C LEU A 78 7.08 -9.60 0.42
N LEU A 79 8.10 -8.74 0.38
CA LEU A 79 8.57 -8.10 -0.85
C LEU A 79 9.00 -9.13 -1.90
N ASP A 80 9.70 -10.20 -1.49
CA ASP A 80 10.05 -11.29 -2.39
C ASP A 80 8.81 -11.98 -3.00
N ALA A 81 7.76 -12.17 -2.21
CA ALA A 81 6.51 -12.75 -2.67
C ALA A 81 5.77 -11.81 -3.65
N LEU A 82 5.72 -10.52 -3.33
CA LEU A 82 5.13 -9.49 -4.19
C LEU A 82 5.90 -9.38 -5.51
N ALA A 83 7.23 -9.38 -5.49
CA ALA A 83 8.05 -9.32 -6.69
C ALA A 83 7.78 -10.50 -7.64
N ARG A 84 7.59 -11.71 -7.10
CA ARG A 84 7.18 -12.89 -7.89
C ARG A 84 5.75 -12.80 -8.44
N ALA A 85 4.86 -12.11 -7.74
CA ALA A 85 3.45 -11.98 -8.13
C ALA A 85 3.18 -10.77 -9.06
N ARG A 86 4.11 -9.82 -9.15
CA ARG A 86 3.98 -8.61 -9.97
C ARG A 86 3.85 -9.01 -11.44
N ARG A 87 2.78 -8.53 -12.08
CA ARG A 87 2.47 -8.82 -13.48
C ARG A 87 3.17 -7.85 -14.43
N PRO A 88 3.55 -8.30 -15.64
CA PRO A 88 3.92 -7.38 -16.71
C PRO A 88 2.83 -6.32 -16.93
N GLY A 89 3.24 -5.07 -17.12
CA GLY A 89 2.33 -3.92 -17.29
C GLY A 89 1.93 -3.21 -15.99
N TRP A 90 2.16 -3.80 -14.82
CA TRP A 90 2.08 -3.06 -13.56
C TRP A 90 3.36 -2.28 -13.32
N ASP A 91 3.24 -0.97 -13.19
CA ASP A 91 4.37 -0.09 -12.86
C ASP A 91 4.85 -0.34 -11.43
N ARG A 92 3.93 -0.46 -10.47
CA ARG A 92 4.22 -0.84 -9.08
C ARG A 92 3.21 -1.84 -8.53
N LEU A 93 3.63 -2.64 -7.57
CA LEU A 93 2.75 -3.49 -6.76
C LEU A 93 2.93 -3.17 -5.26
N LEU A 94 1.87 -2.65 -4.65
CA LEU A 94 1.79 -2.38 -3.22
C LEU A 94 1.05 -3.52 -2.50
N GLY A 95 1.72 -4.18 -1.56
CA GLY A 95 1.12 -5.08 -0.60
C GLY A 95 0.52 -4.32 0.59
N VAL A 96 -0.69 -4.70 0.97
CA VAL A 96 -1.31 -4.29 2.24
C VAL A 96 -1.33 -5.52 3.13
N ALA A 97 -0.75 -5.45 4.33
CA ALA A 97 -0.71 -6.57 5.27
C ALA A 97 -1.49 -6.25 6.56
N ASP A 98 -2.08 -7.26 7.19
CA ASP A 98 -2.76 -7.16 8.50
C ASP A 98 -1.89 -7.64 9.68
N VAL A 99 -0.68 -8.13 9.38
CA VAL A 99 0.28 -8.66 10.36
C VAL A 99 1.36 -7.65 10.72
N ASP A 100 1.96 -7.82 11.91
CA ASP A 100 3.04 -6.96 12.35
C ASP A 100 4.35 -7.24 11.59
N LEU A 101 5.03 -6.19 11.13
CA LEU A 101 6.19 -6.31 10.25
C LEU A 101 7.49 -5.92 10.95
N PHE A 102 8.58 -6.57 10.56
CA PHE A 102 9.93 -6.21 11.00
C PHE A 102 10.99 -6.47 9.92
N VAL A 103 12.12 -5.78 10.07
CA VAL A 103 13.42 -6.14 9.49
C VAL A 103 14.39 -6.47 10.64
N PRO A 104 15.41 -7.32 10.43
CA PRO A 104 16.28 -7.80 11.52
C PRO A 104 16.88 -6.70 12.41
N GLU A 105 17.17 -5.54 11.84
CA GLU A 105 17.83 -4.40 12.48
C GLU A 105 16.89 -3.56 13.36
N LEU A 106 15.57 -3.75 13.25
CA LEU A 106 14.57 -2.92 13.91
C LEU A 106 13.58 -3.75 14.75
N ASN A 107 12.89 -3.06 15.67
CA ASN A 107 11.83 -3.67 16.48
C ASN A 107 10.57 -3.94 15.65
N PHE A 108 10.25 -3.03 14.74
CA PHE A 108 9.16 -3.15 13.78
C PHE A 108 9.38 -2.14 12.64
N VAL A 109 8.60 -2.29 11.58
CA VAL A 109 8.45 -1.29 10.52
C VAL A 109 6.98 -1.11 10.19
N PHE A 110 6.59 0.09 9.73
CA PHE A 110 5.27 0.29 9.13
C PHE A 110 5.20 -0.32 7.73
N GLY A 111 6.31 -0.26 7.00
CA GLY A 111 6.44 -0.85 5.68
C GLY A 111 7.90 -0.98 5.25
N GLU A 112 8.07 -1.54 4.06
CA GLU A 112 9.36 -1.66 3.38
C GLU A 112 9.08 -1.60 1.87
N ALA A 113 10.03 -1.08 1.10
CA ALA A 113 9.93 -1.01 -0.35
C ALA A 113 11.23 -1.45 -1.03
N ASP A 114 11.07 -2.01 -2.22
CA ASP A 114 12.13 -2.39 -3.12
C ASP A 114 11.93 -1.66 -4.47
N PRO A 115 12.70 -0.57 -4.71
CA PRO A 115 12.56 0.21 -5.92
C PRO A 115 12.99 -0.52 -7.19
N ASP A 116 13.98 -1.41 -7.09
CA ASP A 116 14.53 -2.15 -8.23
C ASP A 116 13.51 -3.17 -8.77
N ARG A 117 12.78 -3.81 -7.86
CA ARG A 117 11.72 -4.77 -8.22
C ARG A 117 10.34 -4.11 -8.37
N GLY A 118 10.22 -2.84 -8.01
CA GLY A 118 9.00 -2.05 -8.13
C GLY A 118 7.87 -2.55 -7.23
N VAL A 119 8.23 -2.97 -6.01
CA VAL A 119 7.28 -3.50 -5.03
C VAL A 119 7.43 -2.80 -3.69
N ALA A 120 6.35 -2.70 -2.95
CA ALA A 120 6.37 -2.24 -1.58
C ALA A 120 5.32 -2.96 -0.75
N VAL A 121 5.47 -2.97 0.56
CA VAL A 121 4.49 -3.51 1.50
C VAL A 121 4.37 -2.59 2.70
N PHE A 122 3.14 -2.41 3.20
CA PHE A 122 2.92 -1.78 4.50
C PHE A 122 1.92 -2.57 5.33
N SER A 123 1.97 -2.38 6.64
CA SER A 123 1.11 -3.05 7.62
C SER A 123 0.07 -2.12 8.21
N LEU A 124 -1.14 -2.63 8.30
CA LEU A 124 -2.26 -2.03 9.04
C LEU A 124 -2.17 -2.29 10.54
N HIS A 125 -1.37 -3.26 10.97
CA HIS A 125 -1.38 -3.82 12.33
C HIS A 125 -1.21 -2.74 13.40
N ARG A 126 -0.25 -1.83 13.18
CA ARG A 126 0.09 -0.77 14.12
C ARG A 126 -0.63 0.55 13.86
N LEU A 127 -1.51 0.65 12.86
CA LEU A 127 -2.11 1.94 12.46
C LEU A 127 -3.41 2.28 13.19
N ARG A 128 -4.01 1.32 13.90
CA ARG A 128 -5.26 1.55 14.63
C ARG A 128 -5.09 2.62 15.71
N ALA A 129 -6.07 3.51 15.82
CA ALA A 129 -6.12 4.49 16.89
C ALA A 129 -6.57 3.82 18.20
N GLU A 130 -6.16 4.39 19.32
CA GLU A 130 -6.83 4.13 20.59
C GLU A 130 -8.17 4.89 20.58
N GLY A 131 -9.29 4.16 20.52
CA GLY A 131 -10.63 4.72 20.49
C GLY A 131 -11.53 4.07 19.43
N ALA A 132 -12.78 3.78 19.81
CA ALA A 132 -13.78 3.17 18.94
C ALA A 132 -14.65 4.22 18.24
N GLY A 133 -15.21 3.85 17.08
CA GLY A 133 -16.20 4.64 16.36
C GLY A 133 -15.65 5.43 15.17
N PRO A 134 -16.50 6.25 14.52
CA PRO A 134 -16.23 6.83 13.19
C PRO A 134 -14.93 7.63 13.11
N ALA A 135 -14.60 8.42 14.14
CA ALA A 135 -13.38 9.21 14.18
C ALA A 135 -12.11 8.33 14.20
N GLY A 136 -12.17 7.19 14.90
CA GLY A 136 -11.08 6.20 14.91
C GLY A 136 -10.91 5.54 13.54
N ASP A 137 -12.01 5.22 12.87
CA ASP A 137 -12.02 4.61 11.53
C ASP A 137 -11.52 5.56 10.44
N GLU A 138 -11.81 6.86 10.58
CA GLU A 138 -11.26 7.91 9.71
C GLU A 138 -9.76 8.10 9.94
N LEU A 139 -9.31 8.15 11.19
CA LEU A 139 -7.89 8.27 11.53
C LEU A 139 -7.09 7.07 11.04
N PHE A 140 -7.61 5.85 11.25
CA PHE A 140 -7.01 4.62 10.75
C PHE A 140 -6.83 4.65 9.22
N ALA A 141 -7.87 5.04 8.49
CA ALA A 141 -7.78 5.11 7.03
C ALA A 141 -6.85 6.20 6.54
N ARG A 142 -6.79 7.34 7.24
CA ARG A 142 -5.82 8.40 6.95
C ARG A 142 -4.39 7.88 7.11
N ARG A 143 -4.08 7.18 8.21
CA ARG A 143 -2.77 6.57 8.45
C ARG A 143 -2.43 5.53 7.39
N ALA A 144 -3.37 4.64 7.07
CA ALA A 144 -3.18 3.64 6.02
C ALA A 144 -2.86 4.28 4.67
N ALA A 145 -3.57 5.35 4.31
CA ALA A 145 -3.29 6.09 3.09
C ALA A 145 -1.92 6.79 3.11
N THR A 146 -1.53 7.37 4.24
CA THR A 146 -0.22 8.01 4.43
C THR A 146 0.91 7.00 4.22
N GLU A 147 0.87 5.85 4.90
CA GLU A 147 1.90 4.82 4.77
C GLU A 147 1.91 4.20 3.36
N ALA A 148 0.73 3.96 2.76
CA ALA A 148 0.65 3.48 1.37
C ALA A 148 1.36 4.43 0.38
N VAL A 149 1.17 5.75 0.52
CA VAL A 149 1.83 6.74 -0.33
C VAL A 149 3.33 6.83 -0.03
N HIS A 150 3.72 6.77 1.24
CA HIS A 150 5.12 6.77 1.68
C HIS A 150 5.89 5.62 1.04
N GLU A 151 5.38 4.40 1.19
CA GLU A 151 6.03 3.19 0.67
C GLU A 151 6.02 3.13 -0.87
N LEU A 152 4.96 3.63 -1.52
CA LEU A 152 4.99 3.81 -2.97
C LEU A 152 6.07 4.82 -3.39
N GLY A 153 6.24 5.92 -2.65
CA GLY A 153 7.34 6.87 -2.85
C GLY A 153 8.70 6.19 -2.82
N HIS A 154 8.96 5.37 -1.79
CA HIS A 154 10.19 4.57 -1.73
C HIS A 154 10.31 3.57 -2.88
N SER A 155 9.23 2.93 -3.30
CA SER A 155 9.23 2.03 -4.47
C SER A 155 9.58 2.75 -5.78
N TYR A 156 9.40 4.07 -5.86
CA TYR A 156 9.85 4.88 -6.99
C TYR A 156 11.31 5.37 -6.85
N GLY A 157 11.93 5.16 -5.68
CA GLY A 157 13.30 5.59 -5.39
C GLY A 157 13.41 6.89 -4.60
N LEU A 158 12.30 7.44 -4.08
CA LEU A 158 12.38 8.59 -3.19
C LEU A 158 13.06 8.21 -1.87
N GLY A 159 13.90 9.10 -1.36
CA GLY A 159 14.45 9.01 -0.01
C GLY A 159 13.53 9.67 1.03
N HIS A 160 13.94 9.62 2.30
CA HIS A 160 13.26 10.35 3.36
C HIS A 160 13.41 11.87 3.22
N CYS A 161 12.38 12.61 3.62
CA CYS A 161 12.35 14.06 3.65
C CYS A 161 12.71 14.61 5.04
N ARG A 162 13.25 15.83 5.07
CA ARG A 162 13.41 16.61 6.32
C ARG A 162 12.22 17.52 6.64
N ASP A 163 11.28 17.66 5.72
CA ASP A 163 10.05 18.44 5.93
C ASP A 163 8.99 17.55 6.61
N PRO A 164 8.57 17.86 7.86
CA PRO A 164 7.60 17.06 8.61
C PRO A 164 6.18 17.06 8.02
N HIS A 165 5.90 17.90 7.01
CA HIS A 165 4.61 17.90 6.29
C HIS A 165 4.63 17.08 5.01
N CYS A 166 5.82 16.65 4.57
CA CYS A 166 5.97 15.78 3.42
C CYS A 166 5.64 14.33 3.81
N VAL A 167 4.91 13.63 2.96
CA VAL A 167 4.58 12.20 3.16
C VAL A 167 5.85 11.34 3.31
N MET A 168 6.96 11.75 2.67
CA MET A 168 8.26 11.09 2.78
C MET A 168 9.02 11.41 4.08
N TRP A 169 8.46 12.17 5.02
CA TRP A 169 9.03 12.31 6.37
C TRP A 169 9.08 10.95 7.06
N PHE A 170 10.24 10.64 7.66
CA PHE A 170 10.42 9.41 8.42
C PHE A 170 9.74 9.52 9.78
N SER A 171 8.83 8.59 10.08
CA SER A 171 8.07 8.58 11.33
C SER A 171 8.39 7.33 12.14
N ASN A 172 8.79 7.51 13.40
CA ASN A 172 8.98 6.40 14.36
C ASN A 172 7.73 6.15 15.22
N THR A 173 6.79 7.11 15.23
CA THR A 173 5.58 7.05 16.03
C THR A 173 4.35 7.40 15.21
N LEU A 174 3.18 6.92 15.65
CA LEU A 174 1.89 7.28 15.02
C LEU A 174 1.62 8.78 15.09
N ALA A 175 2.00 9.45 16.18
CA ALA A 175 1.83 10.89 16.32
C ALA A 175 2.62 11.69 15.26
N GLU A 176 3.81 11.20 14.87
CA GLU A 176 4.58 11.78 13.76
C GLU A 176 3.93 11.48 12.41
N SER A 177 3.46 10.25 12.18
CA SER A 177 2.68 9.90 10.97
C SER A 177 1.38 10.70 10.87
N ASP A 178 0.74 11.04 12.00
CA ASP A 178 -0.48 11.84 12.04
C ASP A 178 -0.22 13.29 11.63
N ARG A 179 0.95 13.84 11.94
CA ARG A 179 1.33 15.19 11.55
C ARG A 179 1.48 15.34 10.03
N LYS A 180 1.99 14.31 9.34
CA LYS A 180 2.08 14.29 7.88
C LYS A 180 0.74 13.83 7.26
N GLY A 181 0.50 14.27 6.02
CA GLY A 181 -0.62 13.80 5.21
C GLY A 181 -0.13 12.90 4.09
N THR A 182 -0.95 12.76 3.05
CA THR A 182 -0.63 11.99 1.83
C THR A 182 0.09 12.82 0.78
N SER A 183 0.56 14.02 1.12
CA SER A 183 1.08 15.00 0.17
C SER A 183 2.59 15.02 0.15
N PHE A 184 3.19 15.05 -1.04
CA PHE A 184 4.61 15.33 -1.22
C PHE A 184 4.87 16.83 -1.08
N CYS A 185 6.04 17.21 -0.54
CA CYS A 185 6.54 18.58 -0.69
C CYS A 185 6.90 18.84 -2.16
N ALA A 186 7.06 20.12 -2.54
CA ALA A 186 7.33 20.50 -3.93
C ALA A 186 8.55 19.77 -4.53
N ALA A 187 9.61 19.60 -3.74
CA ALA A 187 10.82 18.91 -4.19
C ALA A 187 10.57 17.43 -4.51
N HIS A 188 9.96 16.67 -3.59
CA HIS A 188 9.65 15.26 -3.83
C HIS A 188 8.55 15.06 -4.87
N ALA A 189 7.60 16.00 -5.00
CA ALA A 189 6.61 15.95 -6.08
C ALA A 189 7.29 16.07 -7.45
N ALA A 190 8.22 17.01 -7.62
CA ALA A 190 8.98 17.17 -8.85
C ALA A 190 9.91 15.98 -9.13
N GLU A 191 10.55 15.44 -8.10
CA GLU A 191 11.39 14.24 -8.22
C GLU A 191 10.58 13.00 -8.61
N LEU A 192 9.44 12.77 -7.97
CA LEU A 192 8.55 11.67 -8.30
C LEU A 192 8.09 11.77 -9.75
N GLN A 193 7.68 12.96 -10.21
CA GLN A 193 7.30 13.18 -11.60
C GLN A 193 8.42 12.82 -12.59
N ARG A 194 9.68 13.16 -12.26
CA ARG A 194 10.85 12.73 -13.06
C ARG A 194 11.00 11.21 -13.05
N LEU A 195 11.06 10.60 -11.88
CA LEU A 195 11.30 9.16 -11.71
C LEU A 195 10.25 8.32 -12.43
N MET A 196 8.98 8.67 -12.24
CA MET A 196 7.91 8.01 -12.95
C MET A 196 8.04 8.29 -14.47
N GLY A 197 8.40 9.51 -14.86
CA GLY A 197 8.58 9.95 -16.26
C GLY A 197 9.67 9.22 -17.04
N TYR A 198 10.76 8.81 -16.39
CA TYR A 198 11.92 8.17 -17.00
C TYR A 198 11.76 6.66 -17.24
N LEU A 199 10.82 5.97 -16.59
CA LEU A 199 10.59 4.52 -16.75
C LEU A 199 9.81 4.15 -18.04
N ARG A 200 10.11 4.83 -19.16
CA ARG A 200 9.52 4.56 -20.48
C ARG A 200 10.33 3.56 -21.29
#